data_AF-A0A936TLD2-F1
#
_entry.id   AF-A0A936TLD2-F1
#
_cell.length_a   1.000
_cell.length_b   1.000
_cell.length_c   1.000
_cell.angle_alpha   90.00
_cell.angle_beta   90.00
_cell.angle_gamma   90.00
#
_symmetry.space_group_name_H-M   'P 1'
#
loop_
_entity.id
_entity.type
_entity.pdbx_description
1 polymer ?
#
loop_
_entity_poly.entity_id
_entity_poly.type
_entity_poly.pdbx_seq_one_letter_code
_entity_poly.pdbx_strand_id
1 'polypeptide(L)'
;MEYSMVRTFDHAGYYETRLILMLITLGIAIYKYRFKGDRRFLIIFASGALLLTVTEYLLQLNGLRGAGYNFSLFGIVIRGIHGPMLQGLLEGGSCGLIAFWFADQRSAQAKRREWVPFGIVCVIVVVLSIVAGYAARPHPVSSSRQMFSTVMVFYATTIIFVSLVIAWRRDAISDFVNFFGGLLLYALLSLEPLHILGVRFIGTITDSQVHPASVPIQAVLMLLSHVYEIAGARLHIFIIPALLGLVALREKKVMESGERYSTQHLLDLAQRGWRRRSKPFQKEKSP
;
A
#
# COMPACT_ATOMS: atom_id res chain seq x y z
N MET A 1 22.93 17.90 15.00
CA MET A 1 23.33 17.30 13.72
C MET A 1 22.08 17.11 12.89
N GLU A 2 22.06 17.62 11.67
CA GLU A 2 20.94 17.41 10.75
C GLU A 2 21.17 16.12 9.97
N TYR A 3 20.27 15.15 10.12
CA TYR A 3 20.30 13.92 9.34
C TYR A 3 19.57 14.13 8.01
N SER A 4 20.13 13.57 6.94
CA SER A 4 19.54 13.63 5.60
C SER A 4 19.36 12.22 5.03
N MET A 5 18.28 12.01 4.30
CA MET A 5 18.13 10.83 3.45
C MET A 5 18.85 11.07 2.15
N VAL A 6 19.86 10.26 1.91
CA VAL A 6 20.74 10.32 0.74
C VAL A 6 20.36 9.20 -0.23
N ARG A 7 20.36 9.51 -1.52
CA ARG A 7 20.02 8.58 -2.59
C ARG A 7 21.03 8.70 -3.72
N THR A 8 21.33 7.59 -4.39
CA THR A 8 22.14 7.53 -5.61
C THR A 8 21.40 6.91 -6.79
N PHE A 9 20.16 6.46 -6.58
CA PHE A 9 19.43 5.62 -7.53
C PHE A 9 18.52 6.38 -8.51
N ASP A 10 18.45 7.71 -8.46
CA ASP A 10 17.61 8.48 -9.39
C ASP A 10 18.22 8.58 -10.81
N HIS A 11 19.47 8.13 -10.97
CA HIS A 11 20.23 8.20 -12.23
C HIS A 11 19.97 7.04 -13.20
N ALA A 12 19.71 5.83 -12.70
CA ALA A 12 19.54 4.65 -13.52
C ALA A 12 18.89 3.49 -12.75
N GLY A 13 18.08 2.71 -13.44
CA GLY A 13 17.53 1.43 -12.99
C GLY A 13 16.30 1.55 -12.08
N TYR A 14 16.21 2.59 -11.24
CA TYR A 14 15.07 2.74 -10.34
C TYR A 14 13.76 3.01 -11.09
N TYR A 15 13.70 4.02 -11.96
CA TYR A 15 12.45 4.36 -12.63
C TYR A 15 12.03 3.33 -13.70
N GLU A 16 12.99 2.65 -14.32
CA GLU A 16 12.75 1.54 -15.23
C GLU A 16 12.15 0.33 -14.50
N THR A 17 12.67 -0.01 -13.32
CA THR A 17 12.09 -1.09 -12.51
C THR A 17 10.73 -0.71 -11.94
N ARG A 18 10.49 0.56 -11.61
CA ARG A 18 9.15 1.06 -11.26
C ARG A 18 8.18 1.02 -12.44
N LEU A 19 8.63 1.29 -13.66
CA LEU A 19 7.82 1.13 -14.87
C LEU A 19 7.37 -0.32 -15.04
N ILE A 20 8.30 -1.27 -14.93
CA ILE A 20 7.99 -2.71 -15.00
C ILE A 20 6.96 -3.09 -13.92
N LEU A 21 7.18 -2.65 -12.68
CA LEU A 21 6.26 -2.92 -11.58
C LEU A 21 4.88 -2.30 -11.80
N MET A 22 4.83 -1.08 -12.34
CA MET A 22 3.61 -0.38 -12.71
C MET A 22 2.82 -1.16 -13.77
N LEU A 23 3.49 -1.65 -14.82
CA LEU A 23 2.85 -2.48 -15.86
C LEU A 23 2.32 -3.80 -15.31
N ILE A 24 3.09 -4.48 -14.45
CA ILE A 24 2.66 -5.73 -13.79
C ILE A 24 1.42 -5.49 -12.93
N THR A 25 1.46 -4.46 -12.07
CA THR A 25 0.35 -4.12 -11.17
C THR A 25 -0.89 -3.63 -11.91
N LEU A 26 -0.73 -2.87 -13.00
CA LEU A 26 -1.82 -2.51 -13.90
C LEU A 26 -2.42 -3.75 -14.56
N GLY A 27 -1.59 -4.68 -15.05
CA GLY A 27 -2.05 -5.96 -15.60
C GLY A 27 -2.86 -6.77 -14.59
N ILE A 28 -2.44 -6.79 -13.32
CA ILE A 28 -3.20 -7.42 -12.23
C ILE A 28 -4.53 -6.70 -11.99
N ALA A 29 -4.54 -5.37 -11.97
CA ALA A 29 -5.76 -4.57 -11.81
C ALA A 29 -6.77 -4.86 -12.92
N ILE A 30 -6.31 -4.87 -14.17
CA ILE A 30 -7.13 -5.18 -15.35
C ILE A 30 -7.62 -6.63 -15.30
N TYR A 31 -6.76 -7.58 -14.92
CA TYR A 31 -7.14 -8.98 -14.75
C TYR A 31 -8.26 -9.14 -13.70
N LYS A 32 -8.11 -8.51 -12.53
CA LYS A 32 -9.13 -8.51 -11.46
C LYS A 32 -10.44 -7.90 -11.93
N TYR A 33 -10.38 -6.80 -12.66
CA TYR A 33 -11.56 -6.17 -13.24
C TYR A 33 -12.25 -7.06 -14.29
N ARG A 34 -11.51 -7.53 -15.29
CA ARG A 34 -12.08 -8.20 -16.46
C ARG A 34 -12.54 -9.64 -16.19
N PHE A 35 -11.78 -10.38 -15.39
CA PHE A 35 -12.04 -11.81 -15.14
C PHE A 35 -12.69 -12.09 -13.79
N LYS A 36 -12.52 -11.22 -12.79
CA LYS A 36 -13.13 -11.39 -11.46
C LYS A 36 -14.23 -10.37 -11.14
N GLY A 37 -14.49 -9.41 -12.03
CA GLY A 37 -15.48 -8.34 -11.82
C GLY A 37 -15.11 -7.36 -10.70
N ASP A 38 -13.88 -7.41 -10.19
CA ASP A 38 -13.48 -6.63 -9.03
C ASP A 38 -12.84 -5.30 -9.44
N ARG A 39 -13.68 -4.28 -9.60
CA ARG A 39 -13.26 -2.91 -9.97
C ARG A 39 -12.40 -2.20 -8.92
N ARG A 40 -12.41 -2.67 -7.67
CA ARG A 40 -11.74 -1.98 -6.55
C ARG A 40 -10.25 -1.87 -6.75
N PHE A 41 -9.62 -2.91 -7.32
CA PHE A 41 -8.19 -2.92 -7.64
C PHE A 41 -7.81 -1.84 -8.66
N LEU A 42 -8.64 -1.63 -9.69
CA LEU A 42 -8.40 -0.61 -10.70
C LEU A 42 -8.62 0.80 -10.13
N ILE A 43 -9.64 0.99 -9.31
CA ILE A 43 -9.91 2.26 -8.63
C ILE A 43 -8.75 2.63 -7.71
N ILE A 44 -8.25 1.70 -6.90
CA ILE A 44 -7.10 1.95 -6.03
C ILE A 44 -5.84 2.25 -6.82
N PHE A 45 -5.58 1.52 -7.92
CA PHE A 45 -4.44 1.80 -8.78
C PHE A 45 -4.51 3.23 -9.34
N ALA A 46 -5.65 3.61 -9.91
CA ALA A 46 -5.86 4.95 -10.47
C ALA A 46 -5.78 6.05 -9.38
N SER A 47 -6.37 5.79 -8.21
CA SER A 47 -6.32 6.72 -7.07
C SER A 47 -4.91 6.89 -6.55
N GLY A 48 -4.15 5.80 -6.42
CA GLY A 48 -2.74 5.86 -6.02
C GLY A 48 -1.90 6.66 -7.00
N ALA A 49 -2.08 6.44 -8.30
CA ALA A 49 -1.37 7.18 -9.33
C ALA A 49 -1.70 8.68 -9.32
N LEU A 50 -2.98 9.02 -9.22
CA LEU A 50 -3.47 10.40 -9.23
C LEU A 50 -3.07 11.14 -7.96
N LEU A 51 -3.32 10.56 -6.79
CA LEU A 51 -3.08 11.22 -5.51
C LEU A 51 -1.59 11.35 -5.21
N LEU A 52 -0.77 10.38 -5.62
CA LEU A 52 0.69 10.53 -5.53
C LEU A 52 1.16 11.60 -6.52
N THR A 53 0.64 11.66 -7.74
CA THR A 53 0.95 12.76 -8.68
C THR A 53 0.69 14.13 -8.05
N VAL A 54 -0.50 14.33 -7.45
CA VAL A 54 -0.87 15.58 -6.78
C VAL A 54 0.08 15.88 -5.63
N THR A 55 0.39 14.87 -4.82
CA THR A 55 1.35 15.00 -3.71
C THR A 55 2.71 15.47 -4.23
N GLU A 56 3.22 14.84 -5.28
CA GLU A 56 4.54 15.20 -5.83
C GLU A 56 4.58 16.60 -6.43
N TYR A 57 3.47 17.03 -7.05
CA TYR A 57 3.33 18.41 -7.51
C TYR A 57 3.40 19.39 -6.35
N LEU A 58 2.65 19.13 -5.27
CA LEU A 58 2.68 20.00 -4.08
C LEU A 58 4.07 20.03 -3.45
N LEU A 59 4.76 18.89 -3.36
CA LEU A 59 6.11 18.83 -2.82
C LEU A 59 7.12 19.60 -3.68
N GLN A 60 6.99 19.54 -5.01
CA GLN A 60 7.84 20.30 -5.92
C GLN A 60 7.56 21.80 -5.87
N LEU A 61 6.29 22.23 -5.84
CA LEU A 61 5.90 23.64 -5.75
C LEU A 61 6.40 24.29 -4.45
N ASN A 62 6.44 23.52 -3.36
CA ASN A 62 6.96 23.98 -2.07
C ASN A 62 8.49 23.85 -1.94
N GLY A 63 9.21 23.47 -3.01
CA GLY A 63 10.67 23.36 -3.02
C GLY A 63 11.24 22.18 -2.21
N LEU A 64 10.39 21.26 -1.72
CA LEU A 64 10.78 20.18 -0.82
C LEU A 64 11.49 19.01 -1.52
N ARG A 65 11.43 19.00 -2.86
CA ARG A 65 12.10 18.04 -3.74
C ARG A 65 13.57 18.40 -4.03
N GLY A 66 14.03 19.56 -3.58
CA GLY A 66 15.34 20.13 -3.90
C GLY A 66 15.32 20.92 -5.21
N ALA A 67 16.17 21.93 -5.34
CA ALA A 67 16.29 22.73 -6.55
C ALA A 67 16.78 21.84 -7.71
N GLY A 68 15.97 21.70 -8.76
CA GLY A 68 16.35 20.92 -9.95
C GLY A 68 16.17 19.40 -9.81
N TYR A 69 15.17 18.94 -9.06
CA TYR A 69 14.82 17.51 -9.02
C TYR A 69 14.62 16.97 -10.44
N ASN A 70 15.54 16.09 -10.83
CA ASN A 70 15.55 15.44 -12.12
C ASN A 70 15.78 13.95 -11.87
N PHE A 71 15.11 13.11 -12.63
CA PHE A 71 15.42 11.69 -12.67
C PHE A 71 15.57 11.21 -14.10
N SER A 72 16.27 10.10 -14.27
CA SER A 72 16.47 9.49 -15.57
C SER A 72 15.50 8.34 -15.78
N LEU A 73 14.98 8.21 -17.01
CA LEU A 73 14.24 7.04 -17.46
C LEU A 73 14.81 6.63 -18.82
N PHE A 74 15.41 5.45 -18.90
CA PHE A 74 16.13 4.94 -20.08
C PHE A 74 17.18 5.93 -20.62
N GLY A 75 17.89 6.61 -19.72
CA GLY A 75 18.90 7.61 -20.06
C GLY A 75 18.33 9.00 -20.42
N ILE A 76 17.02 9.15 -20.50
CA ILE A 76 16.36 10.43 -20.76
C ILE A 76 16.11 11.13 -19.42
N VAL A 77 16.71 12.31 -19.25
CA VAL A 77 16.53 13.12 -18.05
C VAL A 77 15.18 13.83 -18.10
N ILE A 78 14.28 13.44 -17.20
CA ILE A 78 12.98 14.08 -16.99
C ILE A 78 13.16 15.27 -16.06
N ARG A 79 12.72 16.45 -16.53
CA ARG A 79 12.86 17.72 -15.80
C ARG A 79 11.51 18.41 -15.62
N GLY A 80 11.45 19.27 -14.61
CA GLY A 80 10.38 20.24 -14.44
C GLY A 80 9.02 19.60 -14.15
N ILE A 81 7.98 20.03 -14.86
CA ILE A 81 6.58 19.74 -14.54
C ILE A 81 6.20 18.26 -14.80
N HIS A 82 6.91 17.57 -15.69
CA HIS A 82 6.61 16.18 -16.05
C HIS A 82 7.07 15.15 -15.01
N GLY A 83 8.01 15.54 -14.14
CA GLY A 83 8.57 14.66 -13.12
C GLY A 83 7.53 14.11 -12.15
N PRO A 84 6.74 14.97 -11.47
CA PRO A 84 5.68 14.56 -10.55
C PRO A 84 4.65 13.62 -11.16
N MET A 85 4.23 13.90 -12.39
CA MET A 85 3.23 13.09 -13.11
C MET A 85 3.75 11.68 -13.38
N LEU A 86 4.96 11.58 -13.92
CA LEU A 86 5.58 10.30 -14.19
C LEU A 86 5.85 9.53 -12.89
N GLN A 87 6.32 10.20 -11.84
CA GLN A 87 6.58 9.54 -10.56
C GLN A 87 5.30 9.04 -9.90
N GLY A 88 4.23 9.85 -9.91
CA GLY A 88 2.93 9.43 -9.41
C GLY A 88 2.41 8.20 -10.14
N LEU A 89 2.51 8.15 -11.46
CA LEU A 89 2.16 6.97 -12.26
C LEU A 89 3.03 5.74 -11.93
N LEU A 90 4.35 5.90 -11.92
CA LEU A 90 5.31 4.80 -11.76
C LEU A 90 5.26 4.18 -10.35
N GLU A 91 5.10 5.00 -9.30
CA GLU A 91 5.11 4.51 -7.92
C GLU A 91 3.71 4.37 -7.32
N GLY A 92 2.81 5.31 -7.58
CA GLY A 92 1.57 5.49 -6.83
C GLY A 92 0.60 4.35 -7.03
N GLY A 93 0.38 3.96 -8.30
CA GLY A 93 -0.54 2.88 -8.63
C GLY A 93 -0.08 1.53 -8.08
N SER A 94 1.22 1.22 -8.22
CA SER A 94 1.79 -0.04 -7.72
C SER A 94 1.79 -0.10 -6.19
N CYS A 95 2.15 0.99 -5.51
CA CYS A 95 2.12 1.12 -4.06
C CYS A 95 0.70 0.91 -3.51
N GLY A 96 -0.28 1.65 -4.04
CA GLY A 96 -1.67 1.54 -3.61
C GLY A 96 -2.24 0.15 -3.83
N LEU A 97 -2.03 -0.43 -5.02
CA LEU A 97 -2.57 -1.75 -5.37
C LEU A 97 -2.00 -2.87 -4.49
N ILE A 98 -0.69 -2.88 -4.24
CA ILE A 98 -0.06 -3.91 -3.40
C ILE A 98 -0.53 -3.79 -1.95
N ALA A 99 -0.59 -2.57 -1.41
CA ALA A 99 -1.10 -2.33 -0.06
C ALA A 99 -2.56 -2.76 0.08
N PHE A 100 -3.40 -2.44 -0.91
CA PHE A 100 -4.79 -2.85 -0.94
C PHE A 100 -4.94 -4.36 -1.08
N TRP A 101 -4.14 -5.01 -1.92
CA TRP A 101 -4.20 -6.46 -2.08
C TRP A 101 -3.84 -7.17 -0.77
N PHE A 102 -2.81 -6.70 -0.07
CA PHE A 102 -2.49 -7.20 1.27
C PHE A 102 -3.67 -7.04 2.24
N ALA A 103 -4.22 -5.82 2.32
CA ALA A 103 -5.31 -5.50 3.23
C ALA A 103 -6.58 -6.32 2.95
N ASP A 104 -6.93 -6.48 1.68
CA ASP A 104 -8.09 -7.23 1.22
C ASP A 104 -7.93 -8.74 1.48
N GLN A 105 -6.73 -9.32 1.32
CA GLN A 105 -6.49 -10.72 1.69
C GLN A 105 -6.48 -10.95 3.20
N ARG A 106 -5.96 -9.99 3.97
CA ARG A 106 -5.93 -10.06 5.43
C ARG A 106 -7.33 -9.98 6.01
N SER A 107 -8.13 -9.02 5.54
CA SER A 107 -9.52 -8.79 5.99
C SER A 107 -10.43 -9.95 5.61
N ALA A 108 -10.28 -10.50 4.40
CA ALA A 108 -11.03 -11.67 3.96
C ALA A 108 -10.62 -12.99 4.64
N GLN A 109 -9.54 -13.00 5.44
CA GLN A 109 -8.91 -14.21 5.97
C GLN A 109 -8.63 -15.25 4.87
N ALA A 110 -8.05 -14.78 3.76
CA ALA A 110 -7.90 -15.57 2.55
C ALA A 110 -7.07 -16.85 2.78
N LYS A 111 -7.44 -17.93 2.09
CA LYS A 111 -6.74 -19.22 2.17
C LYS A 111 -5.30 -19.08 1.68
N ARG A 112 -4.38 -19.91 2.19
CA ARG A 112 -2.95 -19.89 1.82
C ARG A 112 -2.69 -19.90 0.31
N ARG A 113 -3.52 -20.59 -0.48
CA ARG A 113 -3.41 -20.62 -1.96
C ARG A 113 -3.67 -19.25 -2.61
N GLU A 114 -4.51 -18.42 -2.01
CA GLU A 114 -4.80 -17.06 -2.52
C GLU A 114 -3.67 -16.06 -2.22
N TRP A 115 -2.80 -16.38 -1.26
CA TRP A 115 -1.60 -15.60 -0.94
C TRP A 115 -0.43 -15.87 -1.90
N VAL A 116 -0.40 -17.03 -2.58
CA VAL A 116 0.68 -17.39 -3.51
C VAL A 116 0.92 -16.32 -4.59
N PRO A 117 -0.09 -15.88 -5.38
CA PRO A 117 0.15 -14.86 -6.40
C PRO A 117 0.62 -13.52 -5.81
N PHE A 118 0.12 -13.15 -4.62
CA PHE A 118 0.59 -11.96 -3.91
C PHE A 118 2.06 -12.11 -3.48
N GLY A 119 2.45 -13.28 -2.96
CA GLY A 119 3.82 -13.60 -2.59
C GLY A 119 4.78 -13.54 -3.78
N ILE A 120 4.37 -14.05 -4.95
CA ILE A 120 5.16 -13.94 -6.20
C ILE A 120 5.41 -12.47 -6.56
N VAL A 121 4.38 -11.63 -6.48
CA VAL A 121 4.54 -10.18 -6.73
C VAL A 121 5.47 -9.54 -5.71
N CYS A 122 5.39 -9.92 -4.42
CA CYS A 122 6.32 -9.43 -3.40
C CYS A 122 7.77 -9.79 -3.72
N VAL A 123 8.02 -11.03 -4.17
CA VAL A 123 9.36 -11.45 -4.61
C VAL A 123 9.83 -10.63 -5.81
N ILE A 124 8.96 -10.38 -6.79
CA ILE A 124 9.27 -9.53 -7.95
C ILE A 124 9.66 -8.12 -7.50
N VAL A 125 8.95 -7.52 -6.55
CA VAL A 125 9.28 -6.19 -6.01
C VAL A 125 10.69 -6.17 -5.42
N VAL A 126 11.04 -7.19 -4.63
CA VAL A 126 12.39 -7.31 -4.02
C VAL A 126 13.45 -7.47 -5.11
N VAL A 127 13.25 -8.36 -6.07
CA VAL A 127 14.19 -8.60 -7.18
C VAL A 127 14.41 -7.33 -7.99
N LEU A 128 13.34 -6.63 -8.37
CA LEU A 128 13.41 -5.37 -9.09
C LEU A 128 14.16 -4.29 -8.29
N SER A 129 13.95 -4.24 -6.97
CA SER A 129 14.64 -3.28 -6.09
C SER A 129 16.13 -3.60 -5.96
N ILE A 130 16.50 -4.88 -5.93
CA ILE A 130 17.89 -5.32 -5.95
C ILE A 130 18.55 -4.92 -7.28
N VAL A 131 17.88 -5.19 -8.41
CA VAL A 131 18.37 -4.81 -9.75
C VAL A 131 18.59 -3.30 -9.84
N ALA A 132 17.63 -2.49 -9.37
CA ALA A 132 17.78 -1.04 -9.31
C ALA A 132 18.98 -0.62 -8.45
N GLY A 133 19.17 -1.25 -7.29
CA GLY A 133 20.31 -0.95 -6.43
C GLY A 133 21.66 -1.29 -7.06
N TYR A 134 21.78 -2.42 -7.75
CA TYR A 134 23.02 -2.76 -8.47
C TYR A 134 23.31 -1.79 -9.63
N ALA A 135 22.29 -1.39 -10.38
CA ALA A 135 22.43 -0.43 -11.47
C ALA A 135 22.82 0.99 -10.96
N ALA A 136 22.37 1.36 -9.76
CA ALA A 136 22.59 2.67 -9.17
C ALA A 136 23.95 2.85 -8.46
N ARG A 137 24.61 1.76 -8.03
CA ARG A 137 25.87 1.80 -7.29
C ARG A 137 27.01 2.64 -7.90
N PRO A 138 27.27 2.62 -9.22
CA PRO A 138 28.37 3.38 -9.79
C PRO A 138 28.07 4.88 -9.91
N HIS A 139 26.84 5.32 -9.65
CA HIS A 139 26.45 6.71 -9.83
C HIS A 139 26.66 7.55 -8.56
N PRO A 140 26.96 8.85 -8.72
CA PRO A 140 27.10 9.77 -7.59
C PRO A 140 25.77 9.97 -6.85
N VAL A 141 25.82 10.68 -5.72
CA VAL A 141 24.63 11.10 -4.98
C VAL A 141 23.72 11.92 -5.89
N SER A 142 22.52 11.40 -6.11
CA SER A 142 21.51 12.01 -6.97
C SER A 142 20.68 13.04 -6.21
N SER A 143 20.36 12.74 -4.95
CA SER A 143 19.58 13.63 -4.11
C SER A 143 19.90 13.43 -2.63
N SER A 144 19.85 14.54 -1.89
CA SER A 144 19.89 14.56 -0.44
C SER A 144 18.75 15.44 0.05
N ARG A 145 17.94 14.91 0.97
CA ARG A 145 16.88 15.68 1.62
C ARG A 145 16.99 15.55 3.13
N GLN A 146 16.68 16.62 3.83
CA GLN A 146 16.62 16.59 5.29
C GLN A 146 15.57 15.56 5.76
N MET A 147 15.94 14.74 6.74
CA MET A 147 15.02 13.84 7.42
C MET A 147 14.07 14.66 8.29
N PHE A 148 12.77 14.38 8.21
CA PHE A 148 11.75 15.01 9.05
C PHE A 148 11.77 16.54 9.02
N SER A 149 11.90 17.14 7.82
CA SER A 149 11.70 18.59 7.68
C SER A 149 10.30 18.99 8.18
N THR A 150 10.19 20.17 8.79
CA THR A 150 8.94 20.64 9.42
C THR A 150 7.73 20.53 8.48
N VAL A 151 7.92 20.85 7.20
CA VAL A 151 6.85 20.80 6.19
C VAL A 151 6.43 19.35 5.89
N MET A 152 7.39 18.42 5.74
CA MET A 152 7.09 17.00 5.53
C MET A 152 6.42 16.38 6.75
N VAL A 153 6.86 16.77 7.95
CA VAL A 153 6.24 16.33 9.20
C VAL A 153 4.81 16.82 9.26
N PHE A 154 4.55 18.10 9.03
CA PHE A 154 3.20 18.65 9.04
C PHE A 154 2.29 17.98 8.00
N TYR A 155 2.78 17.81 6.77
CA TYR A 155 2.06 17.14 5.69
C TYR A 155 1.67 15.69 6.05
N ALA A 156 2.64 14.87 6.48
CA ALA A 156 2.39 13.49 6.86
C ALA A 156 1.48 13.38 8.09
N THR A 157 1.68 14.23 9.12
CA THR A 157 0.79 14.26 10.31
C THR A 157 -0.63 14.56 9.89
N THR A 158 -0.83 15.57 9.03
CA THR A 158 -2.15 15.97 8.56
C THR A 158 -2.86 14.82 7.86
N ILE A 159 -2.15 14.12 6.97
CA ILE A 159 -2.70 12.95 6.27
C ILE A 159 -3.04 11.83 7.24
N ILE A 160 -2.12 11.48 8.14
CA ILE A 160 -2.36 10.42 9.13
C ILE A 160 -3.58 10.77 9.98
N PHE A 161 -3.63 11.98 10.53
CA PHE A 161 -4.68 12.43 11.44
C PHE A 161 -6.05 12.50 10.74
N VAL A 162 -6.14 13.15 9.59
CA VAL A 162 -7.39 13.23 8.81
C VAL A 162 -7.85 11.83 8.40
N SER A 163 -6.93 10.97 7.95
CA SER A 163 -7.27 9.59 7.57
C SER A 163 -7.78 8.78 8.76
N LEU A 164 -7.17 8.95 9.95
CA LEU A 164 -7.59 8.29 11.18
C LEU A 164 -8.95 8.78 11.65
N VAL A 165 -9.22 10.08 11.62
CA VAL A 165 -10.52 10.66 11.98
C VAL A 165 -11.62 10.13 11.07
N ILE A 166 -11.37 10.06 9.75
CA ILE A 166 -12.33 9.48 8.80
C ILE A 166 -12.56 8.00 9.08
N ALA A 167 -11.47 7.23 9.28
CA ALA A 167 -11.57 5.80 9.58
C ALA A 167 -12.36 5.54 10.87
N TRP A 168 -12.12 6.34 11.92
CA TRP A 168 -12.83 6.23 13.18
C TRP A 168 -14.32 6.57 13.03
N ARG A 169 -14.65 7.67 12.32
CA ARG A 169 -16.05 8.07 12.06
C ARG A 169 -16.84 7.05 11.26
N ARG A 170 -16.16 6.19 10.49
CA ARG A 170 -16.77 5.15 9.65
C ARG A 170 -16.66 3.74 10.21
N ASP A 171 -16.16 3.60 11.44
CA ASP A 171 -15.89 2.29 12.06
C ASP A 171 -15.00 1.37 11.19
N ALA A 172 -14.09 1.98 10.43
CA ALA A 172 -13.22 1.31 9.46
C ALA A 172 -11.75 1.26 9.94
N ILE A 173 -11.51 1.31 11.25
CA ILE A 173 -10.16 1.32 11.84
C ILE A 173 -9.38 0.06 11.47
N SER A 174 -10.03 -1.11 11.50
CA SER A 174 -9.39 -2.38 11.11
C SER A 174 -8.89 -2.34 9.66
N ASP A 175 -9.73 -1.85 8.74
CA ASP A 175 -9.40 -1.73 7.32
C ASP A 175 -8.24 -0.76 7.09
N PHE A 176 -8.28 0.37 7.80
CA PHE A 176 -7.22 1.36 7.81
C PHE A 176 -5.88 0.77 8.29
N VAL A 177 -5.87 0.03 9.40
CA VAL A 177 -4.67 -0.63 9.94
C VAL A 177 -4.13 -1.68 8.98
N ASN A 178 -5.02 -2.47 8.36
CA ASN A 178 -4.62 -3.47 7.36
C ASN A 178 -4.00 -2.83 6.12
N PHE A 179 -4.56 -1.72 5.63
CA PHE A 179 -3.98 -0.96 4.52
C PHE A 179 -2.64 -0.33 4.89
N PHE A 180 -2.52 0.25 6.09
CA PHE A 180 -1.25 0.76 6.61
C PHE A 180 -0.17 -0.32 6.68
N GLY A 181 -0.52 -1.52 7.17
CA GLY A 181 0.37 -2.68 7.16
C GLY A 181 0.83 -3.08 5.75
N GLY A 182 -0.07 -2.99 4.77
CA GLY A 182 0.25 -3.21 3.36
C GLY A 182 1.20 -2.16 2.78
N LEU A 183 1.02 -0.89 3.14
CA LEU A 183 1.95 0.19 2.74
C LEU A 183 3.33 -0.02 3.36
N LEU A 184 3.40 -0.37 4.65
CA LEU A 184 4.66 -0.65 5.34
C LEU A 184 5.37 -1.84 4.70
N LEU A 185 4.65 -2.92 4.40
CA LEU A 185 5.19 -4.07 3.67
C LEU A 185 5.78 -3.64 2.32
N TYR A 186 5.05 -2.87 1.51
CA TYR A 186 5.56 -2.37 0.24
C TYR A 186 6.80 -1.49 0.41
N ALA A 187 6.82 -0.64 1.43
CA ALA A 187 7.94 0.23 1.74
C ALA A 187 9.20 -0.59 2.07
N LEU A 188 9.07 -1.62 2.91
CA LEU A 188 10.16 -2.53 3.26
C LEU A 188 10.65 -3.31 2.04
N LEU A 189 9.74 -3.95 1.29
CA LEU A 189 10.10 -4.77 0.14
C LEU A 189 10.79 -3.97 -0.96
N SER A 190 10.44 -2.69 -1.11
CA SER A 190 10.92 -1.88 -2.22
C SER A 190 12.08 -0.94 -1.91
N LEU A 191 12.28 -0.59 -0.64
CA LEU A 191 13.31 0.39 -0.28
C LEU A 191 14.38 -0.14 0.68
N GLU A 192 14.11 -1.18 1.47
CA GLU A 192 15.18 -1.81 2.29
C GLU A 192 16.26 -2.50 1.43
N PRO A 193 15.95 -3.17 0.31
CA PRO A 193 17.01 -3.68 -0.56
C PRO A 193 17.96 -2.59 -1.05
N LEU A 194 17.42 -1.40 -1.37
CA LEU A 194 18.21 -0.23 -1.76
C LEU A 194 19.09 0.28 -0.60
N HIS A 195 18.58 0.19 0.63
CA HIS A 195 19.32 0.56 1.83
C HIS A 195 20.47 -0.40 2.12
N ILE A 196 20.22 -1.71 2.09
CA ILE A 196 21.23 -2.76 2.27
C ILE A 196 22.33 -2.64 1.21
N LEU A 197 21.96 -2.28 -0.04
CA LEU A 197 22.93 -2.12 -1.12
C LEU A 197 23.73 -0.82 -1.07
N GLY A 198 23.44 0.07 -0.11
CA GLY A 198 24.16 1.34 0.12
C GLY A 198 23.75 2.49 -0.80
N VAL A 199 22.69 2.33 -1.60
CA VAL A 199 22.23 3.36 -2.55
C VAL A 199 21.15 4.27 -1.97
N ARG A 200 20.63 3.92 -0.78
CA ARG A 200 19.73 4.73 0.04
C ARG A 200 20.18 4.68 1.48
N PHE A 201 20.62 5.77 2.07
CA PHE A 201 21.11 5.73 3.46
C PHE A 201 20.89 7.06 4.17
N ILE A 202 20.99 7.04 5.49
CA ILE A 202 21.00 8.24 6.31
C ILE A 202 22.42 8.80 6.34
N GLY A 203 22.59 10.02 5.86
CA GLY A 203 23.85 10.74 5.87
C GLY A 203 23.84 11.94 6.82
N THR A 204 25.01 12.30 7.31
CA THR A 204 25.29 13.61 7.91
C THR A 204 26.16 14.41 6.96
N ILE A 205 25.75 15.64 6.66
CA ILE A 205 26.51 16.54 5.78
C ILE A 205 27.47 17.33 6.67
N THR A 206 28.77 17.09 6.50
CA THR A 206 29.85 17.80 7.22
C THR A 206 30.85 18.28 6.17
N ASP A 207 31.23 19.56 6.18
CA ASP A 207 32.19 20.13 5.23
C ASP A 207 31.90 19.81 3.74
N SER A 208 30.61 19.90 3.37
CA SER A 208 30.10 19.57 2.02
C SER A 208 30.30 18.10 1.59
N GLN A 209 30.75 17.21 2.48
CA GLN A 209 30.83 15.77 2.28
C GLN A 209 29.70 15.05 2.99
N VAL A 210 29.23 13.97 2.37
CA VAL A 210 28.17 13.11 2.92
C VAL A 210 28.83 11.92 3.60
N HIS A 211 28.71 11.85 4.93
CA HIS A 211 29.16 10.71 5.71
C HIS A 211 27.98 9.85 6.12
N PRO A 212 28.03 8.51 5.98
CA PRO A 212 26.97 7.64 6.47
C PRO A 212 26.87 7.73 7.99
N ALA A 213 25.64 7.84 8.50
CA ALA A 213 25.39 7.79 9.94
C ALA A 213 25.70 6.39 10.51
N SER A 214 25.93 6.32 11.83
CA SER A 214 26.16 5.05 12.52
C SER A 214 25.01 4.06 12.36
N VAL A 215 25.29 2.76 12.47
CA VAL A 215 24.31 1.68 12.27
C VAL A 215 23.04 1.83 13.13
N PRO A 216 23.11 2.17 14.43
CA PRO A 216 21.90 2.36 15.24
C PRO A 216 21.03 3.51 14.73
N ILE A 217 21.65 4.60 14.28
CA ILE A 217 20.94 5.77 13.74
C ILE A 217 20.30 5.42 12.38
N GLN A 218 21.01 4.69 11.52
CA GLN A 218 20.45 4.17 10.27
C GLN A 218 19.17 3.38 10.55
N ALA A 219 19.22 2.39 11.45
CA ALA A 219 18.09 1.52 11.74
C ALA A 219 16.87 2.30 12.24
N VAL A 220 17.06 3.19 13.22
CA VAL A 220 15.96 3.97 13.82
C VAL A 220 15.36 4.94 12.80
N LEU A 221 16.18 5.75 12.13
CA LEU A 221 15.67 6.77 11.22
C LEU A 221 15.11 6.18 9.93
N MET A 222 15.65 5.07 9.43
CA MET A 222 15.06 4.34 8.31
C MET A 222 13.70 3.77 8.70
N LEU A 223 13.59 3.10 9.86
CA LEU A 223 12.30 2.59 10.33
C LEU A 223 11.25 3.70 10.44
N LEU A 224 11.61 4.83 11.08
CA LEU A 224 10.72 5.98 11.20
C LEU A 224 10.34 6.53 9.82
N SER A 225 11.27 6.61 8.86
CA SER A 225 10.97 7.03 7.49
C SER A 225 9.96 6.09 6.82
N HIS A 226 10.11 4.78 6.94
CA HIS A 226 9.16 3.81 6.37
C HIS A 226 7.77 3.93 6.99
N VAL A 227 7.68 4.02 8.31
CA VAL A 227 6.41 4.11 9.05
C VAL A 227 5.72 5.44 8.75
N TYR A 228 6.45 6.55 8.81
CA TYR A 228 5.87 7.88 8.85
C TYR A 228 5.81 8.55 7.47
N GLU A 229 6.95 8.63 6.76
CA GLU A 229 7.04 9.36 5.49
C GLU A 229 6.57 8.52 4.30
N ILE A 230 6.77 7.21 4.33
CA ILE A 230 6.38 6.34 3.21
C ILE A 230 4.97 5.76 3.43
N ALA A 231 4.72 5.07 4.54
CA ALA A 231 3.41 4.48 4.81
C ALA A 231 2.40 5.53 5.29
N GLY A 232 2.73 6.30 6.32
CA GLY A 232 1.83 7.30 6.91
C GLY A 232 1.38 8.35 5.90
N ALA A 233 2.31 8.97 5.18
CA ALA A 233 2.00 10.00 4.20
C ALA A 233 1.17 9.51 2.99
N ARG A 234 1.02 8.20 2.79
CA ARG A 234 0.30 7.60 1.65
C ARG A 234 -1.05 6.97 2.02
N LEU A 235 -1.50 7.13 3.28
CA LEU A 235 -2.80 6.62 3.75
C LEU A 235 -3.99 7.16 2.96
N HIS A 236 -3.86 8.38 2.43
CA HIS A 236 -4.90 9.04 1.66
C HIS A 236 -5.31 8.27 0.39
N ILE A 237 -4.43 7.40 -0.13
CA ILE A 237 -4.68 6.54 -1.30
C ILE A 237 -5.88 5.61 -1.10
N PHE A 238 -6.10 5.13 0.13
CA PHE A 238 -7.25 4.28 0.46
C PHE A 238 -8.41 5.07 1.06
N ILE A 239 -8.11 6.01 1.97
CA ILE A 239 -9.19 6.67 2.73
C ILE A 239 -10.08 7.52 1.84
N ILE A 240 -9.55 8.15 0.79
CA ILE A 240 -10.34 9.02 -0.10
C ILE A 240 -11.31 8.18 -0.94
N PRO A 241 -10.88 7.13 -1.67
CA PRO A 241 -11.82 6.24 -2.37
C PRO A 241 -12.81 5.55 -1.42
N ALA A 242 -12.37 5.17 -0.21
CA ALA A 242 -13.26 4.61 0.79
C ALA A 242 -14.32 5.63 1.24
N LEU A 243 -13.93 6.88 1.52
CA LEU A 243 -14.82 7.98 1.87
C LEU A 243 -15.89 8.21 0.78
N LEU A 244 -15.49 8.16 -0.48
CA LEU A 244 -16.39 8.31 -1.62
C LEU A 244 -17.27 7.07 -1.90
N GLY A 245 -17.13 5.99 -1.11
CA GLY A 245 -17.89 4.76 -1.31
C GLY A 245 -17.47 3.96 -2.55
N LEU A 246 -16.31 4.28 -3.12
CA LEU A 246 -15.81 3.63 -4.33
C LEU A 246 -15.12 2.29 -4.03
N VAL A 247 -14.60 2.14 -2.81
CA VAL A 247 -13.83 0.98 -2.37
C VAL A 247 -14.19 0.60 -0.93
N ALA A 248 -14.32 -0.71 -0.70
CA ALA A 248 -14.39 -1.32 0.63
C ALA A 248 -13.56 -2.61 0.62
N LEU A 249 -12.97 -3.03 1.75
CA LEU A 249 -12.29 -4.31 1.82
C LEU A 249 -13.29 -5.48 1.80
N ARG A 250 -12.85 -6.66 1.36
CA ARG A 250 -13.69 -7.86 1.48
C ARG A 250 -13.88 -8.17 2.96
N GLU A 251 -15.13 -8.29 3.37
CA GLU A 251 -15.45 -8.87 4.67
C GLU A 251 -15.02 -10.33 4.71
N LYS A 252 -14.72 -10.79 5.93
CA LYS A 252 -14.54 -12.21 6.19
C LYS A 252 -15.77 -12.92 5.62
N LYS A 253 -15.55 -13.86 4.70
CA LYS A 253 -16.54 -14.91 4.49
C LYS A 253 -16.62 -15.65 5.81
N VAL A 254 -17.53 -15.23 6.69
CA VAL A 254 -18.11 -16.14 7.66
C VAL A 254 -18.52 -17.29 6.76
N MET A 255 -17.85 -18.44 6.91
CA MET A 255 -18.52 -19.65 6.51
C MET A 255 -19.84 -19.54 7.24
N GLU A 256 -20.91 -19.19 6.53
CA GLU A 256 -22.14 -19.94 6.70
C GLU A 256 -21.63 -21.34 6.87
N SER A 257 -21.58 -21.78 8.13
CA SER A 257 -21.49 -23.17 8.46
C SER A 257 -22.39 -23.81 7.44
N GLY A 258 -21.80 -24.64 6.59
CA GLY A 258 -22.54 -25.45 5.67
C GLY A 258 -23.37 -26.45 6.48
N GLU A 259 -24.29 -25.98 7.31
CA GLU A 259 -25.62 -26.53 7.45
C GLU A 259 -26.28 -26.36 6.08
N ARG A 260 -25.73 -27.09 5.08
CA ARG A 260 -26.59 -27.85 4.20
C ARG A 260 -27.37 -28.74 5.16
N TYR A 261 -28.46 -28.21 5.70
CA TYR A 261 -29.51 -29.06 6.20
C TYR A 261 -29.77 -30.02 5.06
N SER A 262 -29.41 -31.29 5.25
CA SER A 262 -29.71 -32.30 4.26
C SER A 262 -31.22 -32.20 3.97
N THR A 263 -31.66 -32.50 2.76
CA THR A 263 -33.09 -32.53 2.45
C THR A 263 -33.87 -33.38 3.48
N GLN A 264 -33.22 -34.40 4.06
CA GLN A 264 -33.72 -35.15 5.22
C GLN A 264 -33.84 -34.33 6.51
N HIS A 265 -32.87 -33.48 6.85
CA HIS A 265 -32.95 -32.61 8.03
C HIS A 265 -34.03 -31.52 7.88
N LEU A 266 -34.22 -30.97 6.67
CA LEU A 266 -35.34 -30.06 6.39
C LEU A 266 -36.69 -30.77 6.45
N LEU A 267 -36.77 -32.02 5.96
CA LEU A 267 -37.96 -32.86 6.08
C LEU A 267 -38.26 -33.23 7.54
N ASP A 268 -37.24 -33.53 8.34
CA ASP A 268 -37.40 -33.87 9.75
C ASP A 268 -37.84 -32.64 10.58
N LEU A 269 -37.28 -31.45 10.28
CA LEU A 269 -37.77 -30.18 10.85
C LEU A 269 -39.21 -29.86 10.42
N ALA A 270 -39.57 -30.10 9.15
CA ALA A 270 -40.93 -29.91 8.65
C ALA A 270 -41.91 -30.89 9.31
N GLN A 271 -41.53 -32.17 9.47
CA GLN A 271 -42.36 -33.18 10.14
C GLN A 271 -42.50 -32.92 11.65
N ARG A 272 -41.44 -32.48 12.33
CA ARG A 272 -41.48 -32.09 13.75
C ARG A 272 -42.28 -30.81 13.97
N GLY A 273 -42.15 -29.82 13.07
CA GLY A 273 -42.97 -28.60 13.07
C GLY A 273 -44.46 -28.88 12.84
N TRP A 274 -44.78 -29.83 11.97
CA TRP A 274 -46.15 -30.26 11.70
C TRP A 274 -46.79 -31.01 12.87
N ARG A 275 -46.03 -31.91 13.53
CA ARG A 275 -46.52 -32.64 14.72
C ARG A 275 -46.87 -31.73 15.90
N ARG A 276 -46.24 -30.55 16.03
CA ARG A 276 -46.60 -29.56 17.07
C ARG A 276 -47.88 -28.79 16.75
N ARG A 277 -48.27 -28.65 15.48
CA ARG A 277 -49.51 -27.96 15.09
C ARG A 277 -50.72 -28.88 14.94
N SER A 278 -50.54 -30.20 14.82
CA SER A 278 -51.65 -31.14 14.58
C SER A 278 -52.38 -31.67 15.83
N LYS A 279 -52.06 -31.17 17.04
CA LYS A 279 -52.85 -31.46 18.25
C LYS A 279 -53.38 -30.21 18.97
N PRO A 280 -54.27 -29.39 18.39
CA PRO A 280 -54.95 -28.34 19.14
C PRO A 280 -56.18 -28.85 19.92
N PHE A 281 -56.61 -30.11 19.75
CA PHE A 281 -57.89 -30.59 20.30
C PHE A 281 -57.86 -32.03 20.84
N GLN A 282 -56.85 -32.42 21.63
CA GLN A 282 -57.06 -33.52 22.58
C GLN A 282 -57.72 -32.94 23.82
N LYS A 283 -59.06 -32.98 23.82
CA LYS A 283 -59.93 -32.69 24.99
C LYS A 283 -59.37 -33.40 26.22
N GLU A 284 -59.01 -32.62 27.24
CA GLU A 284 -58.95 -33.11 28.61
C GLU A 284 -60.35 -33.60 28.99
N LYS A 285 -60.48 -34.89 29.24
CA LYS A 285 -61.60 -35.42 30.02
C LYS A 285 -61.20 -35.30 31.49
N SER A 286 -61.82 -34.36 32.18
CA SER A 286 -61.89 -34.31 33.64
C SER A 286 -62.73 -35.47 34.19
N PRO A 287 -62.32 -36.12 35.30
CA PRO A 287 -63.26 -36.59 36.30
C PRO A 287 -63.76 -35.42 37.17
#